data_AF-A0AAW9ED31-F1
#
_entry.id   AF-A0AAW9ED31-F1
#
_cell.length_a   1.000
_cell.length_b   1.000
_cell.length_c   1.000
_cell.angle_alpha   90.00
_cell.angle_beta   90.00
_cell.angle_gamma   90.00
#
_symmetry.space_group_name_H-M   'P 1'
#
loop_
_entity.id
_entity.type
_entity.pdbx_description
1 polymer ?
#
loop_
_entity_poly.entity_id
_entity_poly.type
_entity_poly.pdbx_seq_one_letter_code
_entity_poly.pdbx_strand_id
1 'polypeptide(L)'
;NFPNLAKVGSFAGIAATGEGIRIDDAESGNIMPLNAMGNDNTVYQIPADSNGIVNVDLIAYYVSTVEASEITPGEADAVVNVT
;
A
#
# COMPACT_ATOMS: atom_id res chain seq x y z
N ASN A 1 12.64 3.78 7.27
CA ASN A 1 11.29 4.39 7.23
C ASN A 1 10.72 4.15 5.85
N PHE A 2 9.63 3.39 5.77
CA PHE A 2 8.94 3.05 4.53
C PHE A 2 7.58 3.76 4.51
N PRO A 3 7.54 5.06 4.18
CA PRO A 3 6.35 5.90 4.42
C PRO A 3 5.14 5.47 3.59
N ASN A 4 5.38 4.89 2.41
CA ASN A 4 4.35 4.47 1.46
C ASN A 4 4.08 2.95 1.50
N LEU A 5 4.29 2.32 2.66
CA LEU A 5 3.87 0.94 2.89
C LEU A 5 2.73 0.92 3.90
N ALA A 6 1.69 0.14 3.61
CA ALA A 6 0.72 -0.23 4.62
C ALA A 6 1.42 -1.14 5.64
N LYS A 7 1.27 -0.77 6.92
CA LYS A 7 1.87 -1.53 8.01
C LYS A 7 1.17 -2.89 8.12
N VAL A 8 1.97 -3.94 8.09
CA VAL A 8 1.52 -5.31 8.35
C VAL A 8 1.14 -5.47 9.83
N GLY A 9 0.02 -6.13 10.05
CA GLY A 9 -0.48 -6.57 11.34
C GLY A 9 -1.10 -7.96 11.25
N SER A 10 -1.91 -8.29 12.24
CA SER A 10 -2.60 -9.57 12.33
C SER A 10 -3.99 -9.32 12.93
N PHE A 11 -5.01 -9.95 12.35
CA PHE A 11 -6.38 -9.86 12.87
C PHE A 11 -6.69 -10.92 13.92
N ALA A 12 -5.97 -12.06 13.94
CA ALA A 12 -6.32 -13.20 14.80
C ALA A 12 -5.14 -13.92 15.47
N GLY A 13 -3.89 -13.50 15.23
CA GLY A 13 -2.69 -14.26 15.60
C GLY A 13 -1.44 -13.40 15.80
N ILE A 14 -0.30 -13.93 15.34
CA ILE A 14 1.01 -13.26 15.43
C ILE A 14 1.33 -12.67 14.06
N ALA A 15 1.56 -11.36 14.04
CA ALA A 15 1.94 -10.66 12.81
C ALA A 15 3.37 -11.02 12.38
N ALA A 16 3.57 -11.11 11.07
CA ALA A 16 4.89 -11.13 10.48
C ALA A 16 5.62 -9.80 10.76
N THR A 17 6.95 -9.85 10.76
CA THR A 17 7.78 -8.65 10.90
C THR A 17 8.80 -8.57 9.79
N GLY A 18 9.28 -7.36 9.51
CA GLY A 18 10.26 -7.15 8.45
C GLY A 18 9.66 -6.97 7.06
N GLU A 19 8.34 -6.81 6.94
CA GLU A 19 7.65 -6.56 5.68
C GLU A 19 6.55 -5.50 5.80
N GLY A 20 6.18 -4.94 4.66
CA GLY A 20 5.03 -4.05 4.50
C GLY A 20 4.34 -4.31 3.16
N ILE A 21 3.11 -3.82 2.99
CA ILE A 21 2.37 -3.97 1.73
C ILE A 21 2.50 -2.67 0.93
N ARG A 22 3.01 -2.77 -0.29
CA ARG A 22 2.99 -1.67 -1.26
C ARG A 22 1.73 -1.76 -2.09
N ILE A 23 1.17 -0.60 -2.41
CA ILE A 23 0.04 -0.45 -3.33
C ILE A 23 0.49 0.49 -4.43
N ASP A 24 0.40 0.03 -5.67
CA ASP A 24 0.69 0.82 -6.85
C ASP A 24 -0.57 0.92 -7.72
N ASP A 25 -0.65 1.99 -8.49
CA ASP A 25 -1.56 2.11 -9.63
C ASP A 25 -1.23 1.03 -10.66
N ALA A 26 -2.18 0.19 -11.02
CA ALA A 26 -1.95 -0.93 -11.91
C ALA A 26 -1.72 -0.48 -13.37
N GLU A 27 -2.26 0.68 -13.77
CA GLU A 27 -2.15 1.19 -15.14
C GLU A 27 -0.83 1.93 -15.36
N SER A 28 -0.50 2.83 -14.43
CA SER A 28 0.67 3.71 -14.53
C SER A 28 1.90 3.18 -13.80
N GLY A 29 1.74 2.22 -12.89
CA GLY A 29 2.81 1.72 -12.02
C GLY A 29 3.27 2.72 -10.95
N ASN A 30 2.56 3.85 -10.80
CA ASN A 30 2.88 4.85 -9.81
C ASN A 30 2.54 4.35 -8.41
N ILE A 31 3.42 4.63 -7.44
CA ILE A 31 3.18 4.25 -6.04
C ILE A 31 2.02 5.08 -5.50
N MET A 32 1.03 4.40 -4.91
CA MET A 32 -0.04 5.07 -4.19
C MET A 32 0.53 5.74 -2.93
N PRO A 33 0.35 7.06 -2.74
CA PRO A 33 0.88 7.76 -1.59
C PRO A 33 0.05 7.45 -0.34
N LEU A 34 0.46 6.41 0.41
CA LEU A 34 -0.16 6.05 1.69
C LEU A 34 0.27 7.03 2.79
N ASN A 35 -0.63 7.33 3.74
CA ASN A 35 -0.40 8.24 4.87
C ASN A 35 0.06 9.67 4.49
N ALA A 36 -0.17 10.09 3.24
CA ALA A 36 0.25 11.41 2.73
C ALA A 36 -0.82 12.50 2.90
N MET A 37 -2.02 12.15 3.41
CA MET A 37 -3.09 13.09 3.69
C MET A 37 -2.72 13.96 4.91
N GLY A 38 -2.27 15.19 4.67
CA GLY A 38 -2.09 16.20 5.72
C GLY A 38 -0.90 17.14 5.57
N ASN A 39 0.07 16.85 4.70
CA ASN A 39 1.37 17.53 4.73
C ASN A 39 1.65 18.28 3.42
N ASP A 40 1.26 17.68 2.31
CA ASP A 40 1.39 18.24 0.97
C ASP A 40 0.09 17.97 0.23
N ASN A 41 -0.29 18.87 -0.67
CA ASN A 41 -1.44 18.80 -1.56
C ASN A 41 -1.26 17.64 -2.57
N THR A 42 -1.12 16.41 -2.06
CA THR A 42 -0.78 15.21 -2.80
C THR A 42 -2.01 14.81 -3.59
N VAL A 43 -2.07 15.28 -4.83
CA VAL A 43 -3.18 14.96 -5.72
C VAL A 43 -2.84 13.66 -6.44
N TYR A 44 -3.58 12.60 -6.10
CA TYR A 44 -3.61 11.39 -6.89
C TYR A 44 -4.66 11.55 -7.98
N GLN A 45 -4.21 11.74 -9.23
CA GLN A 45 -5.09 11.99 -10.36
C GLN A 45 -5.69 10.69 -10.87
N ILE A 46 -7.01 10.65 -10.99
CA ILE A 46 -7.75 9.50 -11.53
C ILE A 46 -8.57 10.00 -12.72
N PRO A 47 -8.05 9.88 -13.95
CA PRO A 47 -8.76 10.33 -15.13
C PRO A 47 -10.03 9.49 -15.34
N ALA A 48 -11.08 10.12 -15.87
CA ALA A 48 -12.25 9.38 -16.32
C ALA A 48 -11.97 8.67 -17.65
N ASP A 49 -12.55 7.49 -17.84
CA ASP A 49 -12.54 6.78 -19.11
C ASP A 49 -13.41 7.48 -20.19
N SER A 50 -13.47 6.92 -21.39
CA SER A 50 -14.27 7.48 -22.50
C SER A 50 -15.78 7.55 -22.21
N ASN A 51 -16.26 6.83 -21.20
CA ASN A 51 -17.66 6.81 -20.77
C ASN A 51 -17.91 7.74 -19.56
N GLY A 52 -16.89 8.43 -19.08
CA GLY A 52 -16.97 9.30 -17.90
C GLY A 52 -16.87 8.56 -16.57
N ILE A 53 -16.45 7.29 -16.56
CA ILE A 53 -16.28 6.49 -15.34
C ILE A 53 -14.87 6.70 -14.78
N VAL A 54 -14.77 6.97 -13.49
CA VAL A 54 -13.50 7.12 -12.77
C VAL A 54 -13.20 5.82 -12.04
N ASN A 55 -12.24 5.05 -12.56
CA ASN A 55 -11.77 3.81 -11.94
C ASN A 55 -10.32 3.98 -11.46
N VAL A 56 -10.01 3.36 -10.33
CA VAL A 56 -8.63 3.20 -9.87
C VAL A 56 -8.33 1.72 -9.84
N ASP A 57 -7.49 1.27 -10.75
CA ASP A 57 -7.00 -0.10 -10.74
C ASP A 57 -5.75 -0.17 -9.87
N LEU A 58 -5.74 -1.06 -8.87
CA LEU A 58 -4.68 -1.15 -7.88
C LEU A 58 -4.06 -2.54 -7.88
N ILE A 59 -2.73 -2.58 -7.72
CA ILE A 59 -1.98 -3.80 -7.46
C ILE A 59 -1.29 -3.69 -6.11
N ALA A 60 -1.33 -4.77 -5.32
CA ALA A 60 -0.69 -4.82 -4.01
C ALA A 60 0.27 -6.00 -3.91
N TYR A 61 1.41 -5.78 -3.24
CA TYR A 61 2.44 -6.81 -3.05
C TYR A 61 3.29 -6.56 -1.79
N TYR A 62 3.86 -7.63 -1.24
CA TYR A 62 4.76 -7.54 -0.09
C TYR A 62 6.11 -6.94 -0.50
N VAL A 63 6.66 -6.10 0.37
CA VAL A 63 7.98 -5.50 0.25
C VAL A 63 8.74 -5.74 1.55
N SER A 64 9.91 -6.37 1.43
CA SER A 64 10.83 -6.53 2.55
C SER A 64 11.35 -5.17 3.01
N THR A 65 11.35 -4.97 4.32
CA THR A 65 11.82 -3.74 5.00
C THR A 65 13.12 -3.95 5.78
N VAL A 66 13.54 -5.21 5.88
CA VAL A 66 14.77 -5.72 6.51
C VAL A 66 15.37 -6.79 5.60
N GLU A 67 16.54 -7.32 5.95
CA GLU A 67 17.15 -8.43 5.22
C GLU A 67 16.26 -9.70 5.31
N ALA A 68 16.28 -10.54 4.27
CA ALA A 68 15.39 -11.70 4.20
C ALA A 68 15.55 -12.67 5.38
N SER A 69 16.76 -12.75 5.96
CA SER A 69 17.05 -13.57 7.15
C SER A 69 16.46 -13.03 8.45
N GLU A 70 16.04 -11.76 8.47
CA GLU A 70 15.49 -11.06 9.64
C GLU A 70 13.96 -11.00 9.61
N ILE A 71 13.32 -11.44 8.52
CA ILE A 71 11.86 -11.55 8.41
C ILE A 71 11.38 -12.70 9.29
N THR A 72 10.43 -12.41 10.17
CA THR A 72 9.79 -13.44 11.00
C THR A 72 8.45 -13.84 10.41
N PRO A 73 8.14 -15.16 10.32
CA PRO A 73 6.86 -15.61 9.78
C PRO A 73 5.69 -15.21 10.69
N GLY A 74 4.54 -14.95 10.07
CA GLY A 74 3.30 -14.61 10.76
C GLY A 74 2.20 -14.22 9.76
N GLU A 75 1.07 -13.76 10.28
CA GLU A 75 0.00 -13.14 9.48
C GLU A 75 0.46 -11.78 8.93
N ALA A 76 0.05 -11.47 7.72
CA ALA A 76 0.47 -10.27 7.01
C ALA A 76 -0.72 -9.45 6.51
N ASP A 77 -1.53 -9.01 7.47
CA ASP A 77 -2.80 -8.32 7.25
C ASP A 77 -2.62 -6.79 7.23
N ALA A 78 -3.42 -6.08 6.44
CA ALA A 78 -3.48 -4.61 6.49
C ALA A 78 -4.86 -4.08 6.11
N VAL A 79 -5.18 -2.87 6.60
CA VAL A 79 -6.35 -2.09 6.19
C VAL A 79 -5.89 -0.73 5.72
N VAL A 80 -6.39 -0.29 4.57
CA VAL A 80 -6.18 1.07 4.04
C VAL A 80 -7.56 1.71 3.86
N ASN A 81 -7.71 2.91 4.41
CA ASN A 81 -8.91 3.72 4.19
C ASN A 81 -8.65 4.66 3.02
N VAL A 82 -9.57 4.69 2.05
CA VAL A 82 -9.56 5.61 0.91
C VAL A 82 -10.54 6.74 1.20
N THR A 83 -10.17 7.98 0.87
CA THR A 83 -10.96 9.19 1.13
C THR A 83 -11.04 10.04 -0.13
#